data_AF-A0A6V7LBI0-F1
#
_entry.id   AF-A0A6V7LBI0-F1
#
_cell.length_a   1.000
_cell.length_b   1.000
_cell.length_c   1.000
_cell.angle_alpha   90.00
_cell.angle_beta   90.00
_cell.angle_gamma   90.00
#
_symmetry.space_group_name_H-M   'P 1'
#
loop_
_entity.id
_entity.type
_entity.pdbx_description
1 polymer ?
#
loop_
_entity_poly.entity_id
_entity_poly.type
_entity_poly.pdbx_seq_one_letter_code
_entity_poly.pdbx_strand_id
1 'polypeptide(L)'
;GAHLPLTFAPESGNMLGGTIVNITGPCFEPTDKIKCRFDTEEVYGTVIDKNRAICIQPFVKAEGYVIFAIVINSGQFDWKGKYFV
;
A
#
# COMPACT_ATOMS: atom_id res chain seq x y z
N GLY A 1 -6.44 11.85 9.06
CA GLY A 1 -5.71 12.04 7.80
C GLY A 1 -6.68 12.28 6.68
N ALA A 2 -6.19 12.86 5.60
CA ALA A 2 -6.95 13.04 4.36
C ALA A 2 -7.33 11.67 3.76
N HIS A 3 -8.33 11.64 2.89
CA HIS A 3 -8.79 10.45 2.17
C HIS A 3 -8.49 10.64 0.68
N LEU A 4 -7.21 10.70 0.33
CA LEU A 4 -6.77 10.85 -1.05
C LEU A 4 -6.90 9.50 -1.78
N PRO A 5 -7.36 9.49 -3.04
CA PRO A 5 -7.47 8.26 -3.82
C PRO A 5 -6.08 7.67 -4.08
N LEU A 6 -5.93 6.37 -3.84
CA LEU A 6 -4.72 5.60 -4.16
C LEU A 6 -4.97 4.74 -5.40
N THR A 7 -4.06 4.79 -6.37
CA THR A 7 -4.07 3.90 -7.54
C THR A 7 -3.04 2.80 -7.35
N PHE A 8 -3.45 1.55 -7.42
CA PHE A 8 -2.58 0.40 -7.22
C PHE A 8 -3.12 -0.84 -7.94
N ALA A 9 -2.25 -1.82 -8.17
CA ALA A 9 -2.62 -3.10 -8.78
C ALA A 9 -1.68 -4.23 -8.31
N PRO A 10 -2.19 -5.45 -8.10
CA PRO A 10 -3.61 -5.83 -8.16
C PRO A 10 -4.41 -5.26 -6.99
N GLU A 11 -5.74 -5.16 -7.16
CA GLU A 11 -6.67 -4.70 -6.12
C GLU A 11 -7.10 -5.84 -5.16
N SER A 12 -6.53 -7.02 -5.36
CA SER A 12 -6.85 -8.21 -4.57
C SER A 12 -5.64 -9.10 -4.32
N GLY A 13 -5.69 -9.87 -3.24
CA GLY A 13 -4.72 -10.89 -2.87
C GLY A 13 -5.41 -12.01 -2.10
N ASN A 14 -4.62 -12.85 -1.44
CA ASN A 14 -5.15 -13.89 -0.55
C ASN A 14 -4.72 -13.60 0.90
N MET A 15 -5.38 -14.24 1.87
CA MET A 15 -5.06 -14.09 3.30
C MET A 15 -3.61 -14.48 3.67
N LEU A 16 -2.97 -15.38 2.91
CA LEU A 16 -1.60 -15.84 3.16
C LEU A 16 -0.55 -14.76 2.86
N GLY A 17 -0.90 -13.74 2.09
CA GLY A 17 0.00 -12.69 1.66
C GLY A 17 0.90 -13.13 0.50
N GLY A 18 2.00 -12.38 0.31
CA GLY A 18 2.96 -12.59 -0.78
C GLY A 18 2.58 -11.89 -2.09
N THR A 19 1.39 -11.30 -2.18
CA THR A 19 0.98 -10.51 -3.34
C THR A 19 1.81 -9.24 -3.45
N ILE A 20 2.46 -9.04 -4.59
CA ILE A 20 3.20 -7.79 -4.89
C ILE A 20 2.21 -6.75 -5.38
N VAL A 21 1.96 -5.72 -4.57
CA VAL A 21 1.08 -4.61 -4.89
C VAL A 21 1.92 -3.45 -5.45
N ASN A 22 1.74 -3.15 -6.74
CA ASN A 22 2.29 -1.98 -7.40
C ASN A 22 1.44 -0.76 -7.08
N ILE A 23 2.06 0.28 -6.58
CA ILE A 23 1.45 1.55 -6.23
C ILE A 23 1.88 2.56 -7.28
N THR A 24 0.91 3.26 -7.86
CA THR A 24 1.16 4.40 -8.74
C THR A 24 1.01 5.68 -7.93
N GLY A 25 2.10 6.43 -7.82
CA GLY A 25 2.16 7.62 -6.96
C GLY A 25 2.52 8.88 -7.73
N PRO A 26 2.14 10.05 -7.18
CA PRO A 26 2.19 11.28 -7.96
C PRO A 26 3.62 11.74 -8.28
N CYS A 27 4.61 11.47 -7.42
CA CYS A 27 6.05 11.66 -7.64
C CYS A 27 6.82 11.08 -6.42
N PHE A 28 7.43 9.90 -6.54
CA PHE A 28 8.31 9.33 -5.51
C PHE A 28 9.76 9.78 -5.70
N GLU A 29 10.49 9.94 -4.60
CA GLU A 29 11.95 10.06 -4.62
C GLU A 29 12.60 8.72 -4.23
N PRO A 30 13.80 8.38 -4.76
CA PRO A 30 14.50 7.15 -4.39
C PRO A 30 14.79 7.01 -2.89
N THR A 31 14.83 8.14 -2.17
CA THR A 31 15.05 8.21 -0.72
C THR A 31 13.77 8.14 0.10
N ASP A 32 12.59 8.15 -0.54
CA ASP A 32 11.32 8.10 0.16
C ASP A 32 11.13 6.76 0.87
N LYS A 33 10.68 6.84 2.12
CA LYS A 33 10.31 5.66 2.91
C LYS A 33 8.82 5.43 2.80
N ILE A 34 8.42 4.37 2.11
CA ILE A 34 6.99 4.04 2.00
C ILE A 34 6.64 3.00 3.05
N LYS A 35 5.55 3.26 3.77
CA LYS A 35 4.91 2.27 4.62
C LYS A 35 3.51 2.01 4.10
N CYS A 36 3.22 0.74 3.87
CA CYS A 36 1.93 0.24 3.44
C CYS A 36 1.20 -0.40 4.61
N ARG A 37 -0.10 -0.20 4.66
CA ARG A 37 -0.97 -0.81 5.67
C ARG A 37 -2.15 -1.50 5.00
N PHE A 38 -2.25 -2.80 5.26
CA PHE A 38 -3.38 -3.64 4.88
C PHE A 38 -4.21 -3.87 6.15
N ASP A 39 -5.27 -3.08 6.31
CA ASP A 39 -6.07 -3.00 7.53
C ASP A 39 -5.25 -2.61 8.77
N THR A 40 -4.87 -3.59 9.59
CA THR A 40 -4.01 -3.44 10.77
C THR A 40 -2.55 -3.78 10.53
N GLU A 41 -2.24 -4.48 9.44
CA GLU A 41 -0.90 -5.02 9.18
C GLU A 41 -0.06 -4.03 8.38
N GLU A 42 1.11 -3.67 8.92
CA GLU A 42 2.02 -2.69 8.33
C GLU A 42 3.28 -3.35 7.77
N VAL A 43 3.68 -2.95 6.56
CA VAL A 43 4.90 -3.41 5.90
C VAL A 43 5.64 -2.24 5.26
N TYR A 44 6.96 -2.36 5.18
CA TYR A 44 7.77 -1.42 4.42
C TYR A 44 7.67 -1.72 2.92
N GLY A 45 7.47 -0.66 2.14
CA GLY A 45 7.52 -0.71 0.69
C GLY A 45 8.90 -0.36 0.14
N THR A 46 9.08 -0.52 -1.16
CA THR A 46 10.27 -0.12 -1.89
C THR A 46 9.88 0.79 -3.05
N VAL A 47 10.54 1.94 -3.15
CA VAL A 47 10.42 2.82 -4.31
C VAL A 47 11.21 2.22 -5.46
N ILE A 48 10.57 2.07 -6.61
CA ILE A 48 11.20 1.53 -7.82
C ILE A 48 11.64 2.68 -8.73
N ASP A 49 10.75 3.64 -8.93
CA ASP A 49 11.00 4.85 -9.71
C ASP A 49 10.05 5.97 -9.27
N LYS A 50 10.17 7.15 -9.91
CA LYS A 50 9.39 8.33 -9.56
C LYS A 50 7.87 8.16 -9.65
N ASN A 51 7.37 7.15 -10.35
CA ASN A 51 5.95 6.91 -10.54
C ASN A 51 5.48 5.63 -9.85
N ARG A 52 6.41 4.80 -9.36
CA ARG A 52 6.11 3.45 -8.88
C ARG A 52 6.80 3.09 -7.57
N ALA A 53 6.00 2.53 -6.68
CA ALA A 53 6.46 1.84 -5.49
C ALA A 53 5.82 0.45 -5.41
N ILE A 54 6.42 -0.44 -4.63
CA ILE A 54 5.87 -1.77 -4.39
C ILE A 54 5.76 -2.04 -2.89
N CYS A 55 4.72 -2.80 -2.53
CA CYS A 55 4.58 -3.40 -1.22
C CYS A 55 4.20 -4.86 -1.37
N ILE A 56 4.75 -5.71 -0.50
CA ILE A 56 4.40 -7.12 -0.46
C ILE A 56 3.35 -7.27 0.63
N GLN A 57 2.16 -7.72 0.25
CA GLN A 57 1.07 -7.97 1.17
C GLN A 57 1.53 -8.97 2.26
N PRO A 58 1.42 -8.63 3.56
CA PRO A 58 1.68 -9.58 4.63
C PRO A 58 0.53 -10.58 4.76
N PHE A 59 0.67 -11.52 5.69
CA PHE A 59 -0.47 -12.33 6.13
C PHE A 59 -1.52 -11.42 6.80
N VAL A 60 -2.79 -11.54 6.41
CA VAL A 60 -3.89 -10.75 6.95
C VAL A 60 -5.00 -11.68 7.44
N LYS A 61 -5.44 -11.50 8.69
CA LYS A 61 -6.55 -12.26 9.31
C LYS A 61 -7.91 -11.61 9.02
N ALA A 62 -8.21 -11.36 7.76
CA ALA A 62 -9.46 -10.76 7.33
C ALA A 62 -9.92 -11.38 6.01
N GLU A 63 -11.23 -11.44 5.79
CA GLU A 63 -11.85 -11.89 4.54
C GLU A 63 -12.66 -10.75 3.93
N GLY A 64 -12.55 -10.56 2.61
CA GLY A 64 -13.28 -9.54 1.87
C GLY A 64 -12.56 -8.20 1.78
N TYR A 65 -13.33 -7.11 1.73
CA TYR A 65 -12.76 -5.78 1.50
C TYR A 65 -12.13 -5.20 2.77
N VAL A 66 -10.85 -4.89 2.69
CA VAL A 66 -10.07 -4.17 3.69
C VAL A 66 -9.60 -2.82 3.17
N ILE A 67 -9.18 -1.94 4.09
CA ILE A 67 -8.56 -0.67 3.74
C ILE A 67 -7.09 -0.91 3.44
N PHE A 68 -6.67 -0.57 2.22
CA PHE A 68 -5.26 -0.42 1.89
C PHE A 68 -4.88 1.05 1.95
N ALA A 69 -3.82 1.38 2.69
CA ALA A 69 -3.36 2.75 2.83
C ALA A 69 -1.84 2.84 2.79
N ILE A 70 -1.33 3.99 2.36
CA ILE A 70 0.11 4.26 2.37
C ILE A 70 0.43 5.58 3.05
N VAL A 71 1.65 5.66 3.58
CA VAL A 71 2.31 6.91 3.99
C VAL A 71 3.69 6.97 3.35
N ILE A 72 4.07 8.17 2.92
CA ILE A 72 5.38 8.47 2.33
C ILE A 72 6.18 9.25 3.38
N ASN A 73 7.39 8.80 3.68
CA ASN A 73 8.28 9.29 4.73
C ASN A 73 7.66 9.21 6.14
N SER A 74 7.10 10.32 6.61
CA SER A 74 6.50 10.46 7.92
C SER A 74 5.19 11.21 7.80
N GLY A 75 4.24 10.92 8.67
CA GLY A 75 2.93 11.55 8.65
C GLY A 75 1.81 10.55 8.82
N GLN A 76 0.67 10.84 8.21
CA GLN A 76 -0.53 10.03 8.30
C GLN A 76 -0.73 9.21 7.01
N PHE A 77 -1.51 8.15 7.14
CA PHE A 77 -1.98 7.36 6.00
C PHE A 77 -3.03 8.14 5.20
N ASP A 78 -2.56 9.10 4.41
CA ASP A 78 -3.40 10.05 3.68
C ASP A 78 -3.93 9.48 2.35
N TRP A 79 -3.25 8.48 1.76
CA TRP A 79 -3.70 7.80 0.55
C TRP A 79 -4.32 6.45 0.89
N LYS A 80 -5.51 6.18 0.34
CA LYS A 80 -6.30 4.99 0.67
C LYS A 80 -7.01 4.42 -0.54
N GLY A 81 -7.30 3.12 -0.48
CA GLY A 81 -8.18 2.41 -1.41
C GLY A 81 -8.74 1.13 -0.79
N LYS A 82 -9.62 0.46 -1.54
CA LYS A 82 -10.21 -0.83 -1.15
C LYS A 82 -9.39 -1.96 -1.73
N TYR A 83 -8.96 -2.88 -0.88
CA TYR A 83 -8.22 -4.08 -1.26
C TYR A 83 -9.04 -5.30 -0.87
N PHE A 84 -9.10 -6.30 -1.75
CA PHE A 84 -9.85 -7.53 -1.48
C PHE A 84 -8.90 -8.66 -1.05
N VAL A 85 -9.11 -9.21 0.15
CA VAL A 85 -8.34 -10.33 0.71
C VAL A 85 -9.14 -11.62 0.59
#